data_AF-A0A2C9XV04-F1
#
_entry.id   AF-A0A2C9XV04-F1
#
_cell.length_a   1.000
_cell.length_b   1.000
_cell.length_c   1.000
_cell.angle_alpha   90.00
_cell.angle_beta   90.00
_cell.angle_gamma   90.00
#
_symmetry.space_group_name_H-M   'P 1'
#
loop_
_entity.id
_entity.type
_entity.pdbx_description
1 polymer ?
#
loop_
_entity_poly.entity_id
_entity_poly.type
_entity_poly.pdbx_seq_one_letter_code
_entity_poly.pdbx_strand_id
1 'polypeptide(L)'
;MWAEELEAMRVRIMTMREKLHTALSLAVPGRSFAHVVKQRGMFAYTGLTAAEVAALQSDFGVYAVSTGRICIAGLNDSNVDLLPRLSHAR
;
A
#
# COMPACT_ATOMS: atom_id res chain seq x y z
N MET A 1 28.16 -5.62 10.44
CA MET A 1 26.99 -5.04 11.12
C MET A 1 26.48 -3.77 10.42
N TRP A 2 26.12 -3.88 9.14
CA TRP A 2 25.41 -2.86 8.34
C TRP A 2 24.63 -3.58 7.24
N ALA A 3 25.31 -4.47 6.52
CA ALA A 3 24.69 -5.33 5.51
C ALA A 3 23.52 -6.17 6.07
N GLU A 4 23.64 -6.68 7.30
CA GLU A 4 22.59 -7.44 7.99
C GLU A 4 21.36 -6.58 8.31
N GLU A 5 21.56 -5.35 8.80
CA GLU A 5 20.47 -4.40 9.07
C GLU A 5 19.79 -3.99 7.77
N LEU A 6 20.57 -3.72 6.71
CA LEU A 6 20.05 -3.38 5.40
C LEU A 6 19.22 -4.53 4.81
N GLU A 7 19.67 -5.78 4.97
CA GLU A 7 18.92 -6.96 4.54
C GLU A 7 17.61 -7.13 5.32
N ALA A 8 17.63 -6.91 6.64
CA ALA A 8 16.42 -6.93 7.45
C ALA A 8 15.41 -5.85 6.99
N MET A 9 15.87 -4.63 6.70
CA MET A 9 15.02 -3.57 6.14
C MET A 9 14.45 -3.95 4.77
N ARG A 10 15.26 -4.57 3.91
CA ARG A 10 14.83 -5.04 2.58
C ARG A 10 13.73 -6.08 2.71
N VAL A 11 13.90 -7.08 3.58
CA VAL A 11 12.90 -8.12 3.85
C VAL A 11 11.61 -7.51 4.38
N ARG A 12 11.69 -6.57 5.33
CA ARG A 12 10.50 -5.87 5.86
C ARG A 12 9.72 -5.16 4.76
N ILE A 13 10.40 -4.46 3.84
CA ILE A 13 9.74 -3.77 2.72
C ILE A 13 9.03 -4.78 1.80
N MET A 14 9.65 -5.94 1.54
CA MET A 14 9.02 -7.00 0.73
C MET A 14 7.77 -7.55 1.42
N THR A 15 7.83 -7.86 2.72
CA THR A 15 6.67 -8.31 3.49
C THR A 15 5.54 -7.29 3.48
N MET A 16 5.85 -6.00 3.66
CA MET A 16 4.84 -4.94 3.60
C MET A 16 4.20 -4.80 2.23
N ARG A 17 4.92 -5.08 1.13
CA ARG A 17 4.33 -5.10 -0.21
C ARG A 17 3.30 -6.20 -0.38
N GLU A 18 3.59 -7.39 0.12
CA GLU A 18 2.66 -8.53 0.05
C GLU A 18 1.39 -8.24 0.86
N LYS A 19 1.54 -7.70 2.07
CA LYS A 19 0.40 -7.31 2.91
C LYS A 19 -0.42 -6.20 2.26
N LEU A 20 0.22 -5.16 1.73
CA LEU A 20 -0.46 -4.09 1.02
C LEU A 20 -1.22 -4.62 -0.21
N HIS A 21 -0.63 -5.54 -0.96
CA HIS A 21 -1.31 -6.18 -2.10
C HIS A 21 -2.58 -6.92 -1.66
N THR A 22 -2.51 -7.68 -0.57
CA THR A 22 -3.66 -8.38 -0.01
C THR A 22 -4.74 -7.40 0.45
N ALA A 23 -4.36 -6.37 1.21
CA ALA A 23 -5.27 -5.34 1.68
C ALA A 23 -5.97 -4.61 0.53
N LEU A 24 -5.23 -4.21 -0.51
CA LEU A 24 -5.81 -3.57 -1.71
C LEU A 24 -6.76 -4.50 -2.47
N SER A 25 -6.42 -5.78 -2.60
CA SER A 25 -7.25 -6.77 -3.30
C SER A 25 -8.57 -7.03 -2.55
N LEU A 26 -8.56 -6.94 -1.21
CA LEU A 26 -9.76 -7.01 -0.39
C LEU A 26 -10.56 -5.70 -0.43
N ALA A 27 -9.88 -4.55 -0.48
CA ALA A 27 -10.49 -3.23 -0.50
C ALA A 27 -11.22 -2.95 -1.81
N VAL A 28 -10.67 -3.39 -2.95
CA VAL A 28 -11.24 -3.19 -4.29
C VAL A 28 -11.31 -4.55 -5.04
N PRO A 29 -12.33 -5.37 -4.75
CA PRO A 29 -12.50 -6.66 -5.43
C PRO A 29 -12.64 -6.48 -6.94
N GLY A 30 -12.00 -7.37 -7.72
CA GLY A 30 -12.09 -7.37 -9.19
C GLY A 30 -11.03 -6.51 -9.91
N ARG A 31 -10.19 -5.75 -9.18
CA ARG A 31 -9.02 -5.06 -9.74
C ARG A 31 -7.74 -5.85 -9.39
N SER A 32 -6.83 -5.99 -10.36
CA SER A 32 -5.52 -6.62 -10.09
C SER A 32 -4.53 -5.61 -9.52
N PHE A 33 -3.88 -5.97 -8.42
CA PHE A 33 -2.81 -5.18 -7.79
C PHE A 33 -1.43 -5.83 -7.90
N ALA A 34 -1.27 -6.85 -8.76
CA ALA A 34 -0.05 -7.65 -8.85
C ALA A 34 1.23 -6.82 -9.13
N HIS A 35 1.09 -5.63 -9.72
CA HIS A 35 2.21 -4.70 -9.92
C HIS A 35 2.83 -4.18 -8.61
N VAL A 36 2.07 -4.12 -7.51
CA VAL A 36 2.57 -3.65 -6.20
C VAL A 36 3.69 -4.54 -5.67
N VAL A 37 3.56 -5.86 -5.87
CA VAL A 37 4.56 -6.86 -5.46
C VAL A 37 5.74 -6.91 -6.43
N LYS A 38 5.50 -6.69 -7.74
CA LYS A 38 6.55 -6.72 -8.77
C LYS A 38 7.48 -5.49 -8.72
N GLN A 39 6.99 -4.36 -8.24
CA GLN A 39 7.78 -3.14 -8.08
C GLN A 39 8.85 -3.27 -6.99
N ARG A 40 9.98 -2.57 -7.15
CA ARG A 40 11.10 -2.55 -6.19
C ARG A 40 11.31 -1.15 -5.60
N GLY A 41 11.94 -1.10 -4.43
CA GLY A 41 12.27 0.14 -3.73
C GLY A 41 11.29 0.48 -2.59
N MET A 42 11.37 1.70 -2.08
CA MET A 42 10.57 2.15 -0.93
C MET A 42 9.16 2.61 -1.30
N PHE A 43 8.91 2.90 -2.58
CA PHE A 43 7.64 3.44 -3.05
C PHE A 43 6.90 2.44 -3.94
N ALA A 44 5.58 2.52 -3.95
CA ALA A 44 4.75 1.79 -4.88
C ALA A 44 3.67 2.69 -5.45
N TYR A 45 3.31 2.45 -6.70
CA TYR A 45 2.05 2.94 -7.27
C TYR A 45 0.98 1.89 -7.03
N THR A 46 -0.05 2.25 -6.25
CA THR A 46 -1.16 1.34 -5.92
C THR A 46 -2.09 1.15 -7.13
N GLY A 47 -2.18 2.15 -8.02
CA GLY A 47 -3.19 2.16 -9.09
C GLY A 47 -4.58 2.58 -8.59
N LEU A 48 -4.65 3.17 -7.39
CA LEU A 48 -5.82 3.89 -6.93
C LEU A 48 -5.95 5.19 -7.71
N THR A 49 -7.20 5.55 -8.02
CA THR A 49 -7.54 6.83 -8.64
C THR A 49 -7.42 7.96 -7.62
N ALA A 50 -7.36 9.22 -8.09
CA ALA A 50 -7.34 10.37 -7.19
C ALA A 50 -8.58 10.43 -6.27
N ALA A 51 -9.75 9.98 -6.75
CA ALA A 51 -10.98 9.92 -5.95
C ALA A 51 -10.89 8.85 -4.84
N GLU A 52 -10.34 7.68 -5.16
CA GLU A 52 -10.10 6.61 -4.16
C GLU A 52 -9.05 7.05 -3.11
N VAL A 53 -8.01 7.77 -3.53
CA VAL A 53 -7.03 8.36 -2.59
C VAL A 53 -7.67 9.42 -1.70
N ALA A 54 -8.54 10.27 -2.25
CA ALA A 54 -9.27 11.28 -1.48
C ALA A 54 -10.20 10.63 -0.44
N ALA A 55 -10.93 9.56 -0.80
CA ALA A 55 -11.77 8.82 0.13
C ALA A 55 -10.95 8.19 1.27
N LEU A 56 -9.78 7.61 0.94
CA LEU A 56 -8.85 7.09 1.95
C LEU A 56 -8.41 8.18 2.94
N GLN A 57 -8.18 9.40 2.46
CA GLN A 57 -7.81 10.53 3.29
C GLN A 57 -8.97 11.03 4.15
N SER A 58 -10.15 11.27 3.57
CA SER A 58 -11.29 11.87 4.28
C SER A 58 -11.91 10.92 5.30
N ASP A 59 -12.05 9.65 4.93
CA ASP A 59 -12.89 8.72 5.69
C ASP A 59 -12.07 7.91 6.70
N PHE A 60 -10.77 7.75 6.43
CA PHE A 60 -9.89 6.84 7.19
C PHE A 60 -8.57 7.46 7.61
N GLY A 61 -8.28 8.71 7.24
CA GLY A 61 -7.04 9.39 7.60
C GLY A 61 -5.79 8.75 6.99
N VAL A 62 -5.93 8.03 5.86
CA VAL A 62 -4.82 7.41 5.14
C VAL A 62 -4.35 8.34 4.04
N TYR A 63 -3.12 8.83 4.16
CA TYR A 63 -2.56 9.83 3.25
C TYR A 63 -1.64 9.17 2.21
N ALA A 64 -1.95 9.39 0.93
CA ALA A 64 -1.12 9.01 -0.20
C ALA A 64 -1.04 10.17 -1.21
N VAL A 65 -0.07 10.11 -2.13
CA VAL A 65 -0.01 11.08 -3.23
C VAL A 65 -1.20 10.82 -4.15
N SER A 66 -1.84 11.87 -4.67
CA SER A 66 -2.99 11.79 -5.58
C SER A 66 -2.76 10.91 -6.82
N THR A 67 -1.50 10.68 -7.20
CA THR A 67 -1.09 9.73 -8.25
C THR A 67 -1.20 8.25 -7.82
N GLY A 68 -1.71 7.96 -6.62
CA GLY A 68 -1.71 6.63 -6.02
C GLY A 68 -0.33 6.18 -5.54
N ARG A 69 0.65 7.09 -5.38
CA ARG A 69 1.99 6.74 -4.88
C ARG A 69 1.99 6.69 -3.36
N ILE A 70 2.45 5.58 -2.79
CA ILE A 70 2.57 5.35 -1.35
C ILE A 70 4.00 5.01 -0.94
N CYS A 71 4.38 5.38 0.29
CA CYS A 71 5.63 4.97 0.91
C CYS A 71 5.43 3.66 1.67
N ILE A 72 5.99 2.56 1.15
CA ILE A 72 5.91 1.23 1.80
C ILE A 72 6.64 1.23 3.14
N ALA A 73 7.70 2.05 3.27
CA ALA A 73 8.45 2.12 4.52
C ALA A 73 7.61 2.66 5.69
N GLY A 74 6.56 3.45 5.43
CA GLY A 74 5.62 3.93 6.45
C GLY A 74 4.57 2.90 6.89
N LEU A 75 4.51 1.75 6.22
CA LEU A 75 3.62 0.66 6.58
C LEU A 75 4.24 -0.25 7.63
N ASN A 76 3.39 -0.82 8.47
CA ASN A 76 3.72 -1.81 9.48
C ASN A 76 2.50 -2.72 9.74
N ASP A 77 2.66 -3.72 10.60
CA ASP A 77 1.62 -4.71 10.89
C ASP A 77 0.38 -4.12 11.57
N SER A 78 0.48 -2.97 12.23
CA SER A 78 -0.67 -2.33 12.86
C SER A 78 -1.48 -1.43 11.93
N ASN A 79 -0.93 -1.06 10.76
CA ASN A 79 -1.58 -0.11 9.86
C ASN A 79 -1.85 -0.64 8.44
N VAL A 80 -1.18 -1.70 7.98
CA VAL A 80 -1.30 -2.16 6.59
C VAL A 80 -2.69 -2.70 6.25
N ASP A 81 -3.38 -3.24 7.25
CA ASP A 81 -4.72 -3.83 7.11
C ASP A 81 -5.85 -2.80 7.33
N LEU A 82 -5.52 -1.54 7.65
CA LEU A 82 -6.51 -0.48 7.87
C LEU A 82 -7.20 -0.03 6.59
N LEU A 83 -6.81 -0.54 5.42
CA LEU A 83 -7.49 -0.26 4.16
C LEU A 83 -8.89 -0.89 4.18
N PRO A 84 -9.94 -0.08 4.33
CA PRO A 84 -11.30 -0.57 4.38
C PRO A 84 -11.79 -0.85 2.96
N ARG A 85 -12.94 -1.53 2.85
CA ARG A 85 -13.58 -1.73 1.56
C ARG A 85 -13.94 -0.38 0.94
N LEU A 86 -13.28 -0.06 -0.17
CA LEU A 86 -13.67 1.05 -1.04
C LEU A 86 -14.87 0.55 -1.86
N SER A 87 -16.02 0.43 -1.21
CA SER A 87 -17.28 0.22 -1.92
C SER A 87 -17.54 1.47 -2.75
N HIS A 88 -17.67 1.30 -4.06
CA HIS A 88 -17.81 2.33 -5.09
C HIS A 88 -18.15 3.70 -4.52
N ALA A 89 -17.15 4.60 -4.52
CA ALA A 89 -17.39 6.02 -4.40
C ALA A 89 -18.53 6.35 -5.36
N ARG A 90 -19.63 6.86 -4.80
CA ARG A 90 -20.83 7.22 -5.57
C ARG A 90 -20.52 8.26 -6.62
#